data_AF-Q81BH6-F1
#
_entry.id   AF-Q81BH6-F1
#
_cell.length_a   1.000
_cell.length_b   1.000
_cell.length_c   1.000
_cell.angle_alpha   90.00
_cell.angle_beta   90.00
_cell.angle_gamma   90.00
#
_symmetry.space_group_name_H-M   'P 1'
#
loop_
_entity.id
_entity.type
_entity.pdbx_description
1 polymer ?
#
loop_
_entity_poly.entity_id
_entity_poly.type
_entity_poly.pdbx_seq_one_letter_code
_entity_poly.pdbx_strand_id
1 'polypeptide(L)' 'MKFNGFKELRKEAFLRVFHSDKKGVTAWEEVKKDELPGKVKEKLDVK' A
#
# COMPACT_ATOMS: atom_id res chain seq x y z
N MET A 1 0.26 -0.98 -11.86
CA MET A 1 -0.62 -2.08 -11.43
C MET A 1 -1.96 -1.45 -11.05
N LYS A 2 -3.07 -1.84 -11.69
CA LYS A 2 -4.43 -1.35 -11.37
C LYS A 2 -5.20 -2.51 -10.76
N PHE A 3 -5.79 -2.32 -9.59
CA PHE A 3 -6.66 -3.30 -8.97
C PHE A 3 -7.88 -2.57 -8.40
N ASN A 4 -9.06 -3.17 -8.50
CA ASN A 4 -10.29 -2.56 -8.02
C ASN A 4 -10.45 -2.88 -6.53
N GLY A 5 -10.23 -1.87 -5.70
CA GLY A 5 -10.55 -1.93 -4.28
C GLY A 5 -12.05 -1.90 -4.04
N PHE A 6 -12.53 -2.67 -3.08
CA PHE A 6 -13.96 -2.68 -2.68
C PHE A 6 -14.34 -1.46 -1.82
N LYS A 7 -13.37 -0.64 -1.44
CA LYS A 7 -13.53 0.50 -0.52
C LYS A 7 -12.80 1.72 -1.07
N GLU A 8 -13.32 2.91 -0.77
CA GLU A 8 -12.64 4.17 -1.11
C GLU A 8 -11.36 4.29 -0.29
N LEU A 9 -10.21 4.31 -0.97
CA LEU A 9 -8.92 4.54 -0.33
C LEU A 9 -8.73 6.01 -0.01
N ARG A 10 -8.13 6.29 1.14
CA ARG A 10 -7.65 7.64 1.45
C ARG A 10 -6.53 8.04 0.48
N LYS A 11 -6.67 9.21 -0.16
CA LYS A 11 -5.70 9.77 -1.12
C LYS A 11 -4.31 10.08 -0.53
N GLU A 12 -4.19 10.12 0.79
CA GLU A 12 -2.95 10.45 1.51
C GLU A 12 -2.46 9.33 2.43
N ALA A 13 -3.08 8.14 2.35
CA ALA A 13 -2.65 6.98 3.11
C ALA A 13 -1.66 6.14 2.32
N PHE A 14 -0.81 5.42 3.04
CA PHE A 14 0.00 4.38 2.45
C PHE A 14 -0.81 3.10 2.38
N LEU A 15 -0.59 2.34 1.32
CA LEU A 15 -1.29 1.09 1.14
C LEU A 15 -0.29 -0.04 0.93
N ARG A 16 -0.35 -1.05 1.79
CA ARG A 16 0.42 -2.27 1.66
C ARG A 16 -0.35 -3.25 0.80
N VAL A 17 0.03 -3.37 -0.46
CA VAL A 17 -0.57 -4.33 -1.40
C VAL A 17 0.15 -5.67 -1.30
N PHE A 18 -0.58 -6.72 -0.98
CA PHE A 18 -0.10 -8.10 -1.05
C PHE A 18 -0.36 -8.64 -2.46
N HIS A 19 0.71 -8.77 -3.24
CA HIS A 19 0.65 -9.43 -4.55
C HIS A 19 1.12 -10.88 -4.43
N SER A 20 0.47 -11.76 -5.18
CA SER A 20 0.90 -13.13 -5.42
C SER A 20 1.02 -13.32 -6.93
N ASP A 21 2.17 -13.76 -7.44
CA ASP A 21 2.42 -13.91 -8.88
C ASP A 21 1.35 -14.74 -9.62
N LYS A 22 0.70 -15.68 -8.94
CA LYS A 22 -0.36 -16.51 -9.51
C LYS A 22 -1.76 -15.88 -9.52
N LYS A 23 -2.06 -14.97 -8.58
CA LYS A 23 -3.42 -14.46 -8.34
C LYS A 23 -3.53 -12.94 -8.46
N GLY A 24 -2.42 -12.25 -8.70
CA GLY A 24 -2.36 -10.79 -8.66
C GLY A 24 -2.46 -10.27 -7.23
N VAL A 25 -3.12 -9.12 -7.05
CA VAL A 25 -3.34 -8.53 -5.73
C VAL A 25 -4.36 -9.35 -4.96
N THR A 26 -3.91 -10.04 -3.91
CA THR A 26 -4.78 -10.90 -3.08
C THR A 26 -5.35 -10.15 -1.90
N ALA A 27 -4.60 -9.19 -1.36
CA ALA A 27 -5.02 -8.39 -0.23
C ALA A 27 -4.32 -7.03 -0.27
N TRP A 28 -4.84 -6.10 0.50
CA TRP A 28 -4.35 -4.74 0.61
C TRP A 28 -4.72 -4.21 1.99
N GLU A 29 -3.82 -3.48 2.62
CA GLU A 29 -3.99 -2.96 3.97
C GLU A 29 -3.62 -1.47 3.98
N GLU A 30 -4.53 -0.65 4.53
CA GLU A 30 -4.29 0.78 4.73
C GLU A 30 -3.34 0.97 5.91
N VAL A 31 -2.09 1.37 5.62
CA VAL A 31 -1.06 1.60 6.62
C VAL A 31 -0.77 3.09 6.74
N LYS A 32 -0.50 3.54 7.96
CA LYS A 32 -0.09 4.94 8.18
C LYS A 32 1.39 5.11 7.90
N LYS A 33 1.82 6.35 7.63
CA LYS A 33 3.25 6.68 7.53
C LYS A 33 4.00 6.10 8.73
N ASP A 34 3.44 6.23 9.93
CA ASP A 34 4.06 5.79 11.18
C ASP A 34 4.37 4.28 11.22
N GLU A 35 3.48 3.45 10.69
CA GLU A 35 3.57 1.98 10.68
C GLU A 35 4.46 1.43 9.55
N LEU A 36 4.90 2.29 8.62
CA LEU A 36 5.84 1.90 7.60
C LEU A 36 7.25 1.74 8.20
N PRO A 37 7.98 0.66 7.87
CA PRO A 37 9.38 0.52 8.25
C PRO A 37 10.18 1.72 7.72
N GLY A 38 11.19 2.18 8.47
CA GLY A 38 12.00 3.36 8.11
C GLY A 38 12.53 3.30 6.67
N LYS A 39 12.96 2.12 6.23
CA LYS A 39 13.45 1.84 4.88
C LYS A 39 12.41 2.10 3.77
N VAL A 40 11.12 1.99 4.09
CA VAL A 40 10.00 2.26 3.19
C VAL A 40 9.67 3.75 3.19
N LYS A 41 9.72 4.42 4.35
CA LYS A 41 9.61 5.89 4.46
C LYS A 41 10.66 6.62 3.62
N GLU A 42 11.90 6.12 3.65
CA GLU A 42 13.02 6.68 2.86
C GLU A 42 12.85 6.46 1.36
N LYS A 43 12.30 5.32 0.92
CA LYS A 43 12.05 5.03 -0.50
C LYS A 43 10.84 5.74 -1.09
N LEU A 44 9.86 6.10 -0.26
CA LEU A 44 8.63 6.75 -0.69
C LEU A 44 8.76 8.28 -0.82
N ASP A 45 9.92 8.86 -0.52
CA ASP A 45 10.19 10.32 -0.57
C ASP A 45 9.05 11.14 0.05
N VAL A 46 8.61 10.74 1.24
CA VAL A 46 7.51 11.43 1.92
C VAL A 46 8.09 12.65 2.64
N LYS A 47 8.33 13.72 1.87
CA LYS A 47 8.59 15.07 2.41
C LYS A 47 7.42 15.58 3.24
#